data_AF-A0A9D5FS51-F1
#
_entry.id   AF-A0A9D5FS51-F1
#
_cell.length_a   1.000
_cell.length_b   1.000
_cell.length_c   1.000
_cell.angle_alpha   90.00
_cell.angle_beta   90.00
_cell.angle_gamma   90.00
#
_symmetry.space_group_name_H-M   'P 1'
#
loop_
_entity.id
_entity.type
_entity.pdbx_description
1 polymer ?
#
loop_
_entity_poly.entity_id
_entity_poly.type
_entity_poly.pdbx_seq_one_letter_code
_entity_poly.pdbx_strand_id
1 'polypeptide(L)'
;MKELQVNILDDYEHLITGAIDRHGNESSFPKMEENITRKELEDYLYEYQCILDSEGTQRAQLTKYGIVAIVPILIMSAFPEQMLPWGKHSLWVGLLLGLGVAVLWKCISLLIVKSRLARLRQQNAVLAAYADKVAAYVRQ
;
A
#
# COMPACT_ATOMS: atom_id res chain seq x y z
N MET A 1 -19.69 3.81 -12.54
CA MET A 1 -18.94 2.91 -11.63
C MET A 1 -17.90 3.75 -10.91
N LYS A 2 -17.61 3.47 -9.63
CA LYS A 2 -16.96 4.36 -8.64
C LYS A 2 -15.57 4.91 -9.06
N GLU A 3 -15.56 5.95 -9.89
CA GLU A 3 -14.36 6.74 -10.29
C GLU A 3 -14.23 8.03 -9.43
N LEU A 4 -14.94 8.12 -8.29
CA LEU A 4 -15.06 9.35 -7.48
C LEU A 4 -14.80 9.11 -5.99
N GLN A 5 -13.84 8.25 -5.68
CA GLN A 5 -13.09 8.43 -4.43
C GLN A 5 -11.72 8.91 -4.87
N VAL A 6 -11.48 10.22 -4.73
CA VAL A 6 -10.12 10.76 -4.66
C VAL A 6 -9.45 9.95 -3.56
N ASN A 7 -8.65 8.99 -3.99
CA ASN A 7 -7.99 8.08 -3.10
C ASN A 7 -6.94 8.95 -2.42
N ILE A 8 -7.20 9.38 -1.17
CA ILE A 8 -6.26 10.18 -0.36
C ILE A 8 -4.87 9.52 -0.32
N LEU A 9 -4.79 8.23 -0.64
CA LEU A 9 -3.58 7.44 -0.78
C LEU A 9 -2.83 7.64 -2.11
N ASP A 10 -3.50 7.95 -3.23
CA ASP A 10 -2.86 8.11 -4.55
C ASP A 10 -2.29 9.53 -4.76
N ASP A 11 -2.73 10.51 -3.97
CA ASP A 11 -2.39 11.93 -4.11
C ASP A 11 -1.76 12.52 -2.83
N TYR A 12 -1.13 11.71 -1.97
CA TYR A 12 -0.59 12.24 -0.70
C TYR A 12 0.47 13.33 -0.94
N GLU A 13 1.37 13.13 -1.90
CA GLU A 13 2.35 14.14 -2.31
C GLU A 13 1.66 15.44 -2.78
N HIS A 14 0.72 15.33 -3.71
CA HIS A 14 -0.02 16.48 -4.26
C HIS A 14 -0.89 17.19 -3.23
N LEU A 15 -1.44 16.45 -2.25
CA LEU A 15 -2.21 17.02 -1.16
C LEU A 15 -1.34 17.92 -0.29
N ILE A 16 -0.16 17.43 0.13
CA ILE A 16 0.72 18.20 1.00
C ILE A 16 1.37 19.36 0.26
N THR A 17 1.92 19.13 -0.94
CA THR A 17 2.54 20.19 -1.75
C THR A 17 1.53 21.26 -2.15
N GLY A 18 0.34 20.85 -2.61
CA GLY A 18 -0.75 21.76 -2.95
C GLY A 18 -1.27 22.56 -1.76
N ALA A 19 -1.29 21.98 -0.56
CA ALA A 19 -1.66 22.70 0.66
C ALA A 19 -0.64 23.77 1.02
N ILE A 20 0.66 23.45 0.92
CA ILE A 20 1.75 24.41 1.15
C ILE A 20 1.67 25.57 0.14
N ASP A 21 1.44 25.28 -1.13
CA ASP A 21 1.39 26.32 -2.16
C ASP A 21 0.16 27.24 -2.02
N ARG A 22 -0.98 26.73 -1.52
CA ARG A 22 -2.20 27.51 -1.32
C ARG A 22 -2.20 28.31 -0.02
N HIS A 23 -1.74 27.70 1.07
CA HIS A 23 -1.92 28.24 2.42
C HIS A 23 -0.59 28.62 3.10
N GLY A 24 0.57 28.38 2.48
CA GLY A 24 1.88 28.61 3.08
C GLY A 24 2.16 30.05 3.53
N ASN A 25 1.43 31.03 2.98
CA ASN A 25 1.52 32.44 3.36
C ASN A 25 0.55 32.84 4.49
N GLU A 26 -0.32 31.94 4.94
CA GLU A 26 -1.27 32.21 6.01
C GLU A 26 -0.60 32.14 7.38
N SER A 27 -0.94 33.07 8.28
CA SER A 27 -0.39 33.09 9.63
C SER A 27 -0.76 31.89 10.50
N SER A 28 -1.87 31.21 10.17
CA SER A 28 -2.38 29.99 10.82
C SER A 28 -1.74 28.71 10.28
N PHE A 29 -1.05 28.76 9.15
CA PHE A 29 -0.49 27.57 8.50
C PHE A 29 0.78 27.09 9.24
N PRO A 30 0.97 25.77 9.42
CA PRO A 30 2.19 25.24 10.02
C PRO A 30 3.42 25.65 9.20
N LYS A 31 4.34 26.39 9.83
CA LYS A 31 5.58 26.82 9.18
C LYS A 31 6.61 25.69 9.15
N MET A 32 7.37 25.65 8.06
CA MET A 32 8.51 24.76 7.91
C MET A 32 9.62 25.20 8.88
N GLU A 33 10.23 24.24 9.57
CA GLU A 33 11.35 24.51 10.47
C GLU A 33 12.61 24.87 9.66
N GLU A 34 13.48 25.74 10.20
CA GLU A 34 14.67 26.24 9.50
C GLU A 34 15.67 25.14 9.10
N ASN A 35 15.60 23.97 9.74
CA ASN A 35 16.47 22.82 9.51
C ASN A 35 15.98 21.90 8.38
N ILE A 36 14.96 22.31 7.63
CA ILE A 36 14.32 21.50 6.60
C ILE A 36 14.26 22.30 5.31
N THR A 37 14.60 21.68 4.18
CA THR A 37 14.46 22.30 2.85
C THR A 37 13.20 21.80 2.13
N ARG A 38 12.58 22.65 1.31
CA ARG A 38 11.39 22.27 0.52
C ARG A 38 11.65 21.04 -0.35
N LYS A 39 12.86 20.98 -0.93
CA LYS A 39 13.31 19.84 -1.73
C LYS A 39 13.38 18.53 -0.93
N GLU A 40 13.89 18.57 0.30
CA GLU A 40 13.96 17.37 1.16
C GLU A 40 12.57 16.85 1.53
N LEU A 41 11.61 17.77 1.72
CA LEU A 41 10.22 17.41 1.92
C LEU A 41 9.60 16.78 0.67
N GLU A 42 9.80 17.38 -0.51
CA GLU A 42 9.31 16.83 -1.78
C GLU A 42 9.91 15.44 -2.03
N ASP A 43 11.22 15.25 -1.84
CA ASP A 43 11.89 13.96 -1.97
C ASP A 43 11.30 12.91 -1.00
N TYR A 44 11.04 13.30 0.26
CA TYR A 44 10.40 12.42 1.24
C TYR A 44 8.96 12.04 0.85
N LEU A 45 8.16 13.01 0.41
CA LEU A 45 6.76 12.77 0.00
C LEU A 45 6.70 11.87 -1.23
N TYR A 46 7.58 12.09 -2.20
CA TYR A 46 7.71 11.25 -3.37
C TYR A 46 8.10 9.81 -3.01
N GLU A 47 9.09 9.62 -2.12
CA GLU A 47 9.48 8.28 -1.67
C GLU A 47 8.34 7.60 -0.89
N TYR A 48 7.62 8.36 -0.05
CA TYR A 48 6.46 7.86 0.68
C TYR A 48 5.37 7.36 -0.28
N GLN A 49 5.06 8.14 -1.33
CA GLN A 49 4.10 7.79 -2.36
C GLN A 49 4.55 6.56 -3.17
N CYS A 50 5.82 6.50 -3.56
CA CYS A 50 6.39 5.33 -4.24
C CYS A 50 6.25 4.04 -3.43
N ILE A 51 6.36 4.10 -2.10
CA ILE A 51 6.16 2.94 -1.23
C ILE A 51 4.70 2.53 -1.19
N LEU A 52 3.77 3.48 -1.09
CA LEU A 52 2.33 3.20 -1.13
C LEU A 52 1.92 2.54 -2.46
N ASP A 53 2.45 3.05 -3.58
CA ASP A 53 2.09 2.59 -4.92
C ASP A 53 2.84 1.32 -5.34
N SER A 54 3.78 0.85 -4.52
CA SER A 54 4.64 -0.30 -4.85
C SER A 54 3.88 -1.63 -5.02
N GLU A 55 2.66 -1.75 -4.48
CA GLU A 55 1.82 -2.94 -4.71
C GLU A 55 1.15 -2.95 -6.09
N GLY A 56 1.14 -1.82 -6.80
CA GLY A 56 0.47 -1.61 -8.07
C GLY A 56 -1.04 -1.47 -7.95
N THR A 57 -1.73 -1.38 -9.09
CA THR A 57 -3.19 -1.15 -9.12
C THR A 57 -3.97 -2.31 -8.52
N GLN A 58 -5.18 -2.03 -8.00
CA GLN A 58 -6.08 -3.06 -7.48
C GLN A 58 -6.31 -4.21 -8.48
N ARG A 59 -6.44 -3.89 -9.77
CA ARG A 59 -6.61 -4.88 -10.84
C ARG A 59 -5.38 -5.79 -10.99
N ALA A 60 -4.17 -5.23 -10.97
CA ALA A 60 -2.93 -5.99 -11.05
C ALA A 60 -2.77 -6.90 -9.82
N GLN A 61 -3.08 -6.37 -8.63
CA GLN A 61 -3.07 -7.13 -7.39
C GLN A 61 -4.04 -8.31 -7.42
N LEU A 62 -5.31 -8.09 -7.78
CA LEU A 62 -6.31 -9.16 -7.87
C LEU A 62 -5.92 -10.24 -8.87
N THR A 63 -5.36 -9.86 -10.02
CA THR A 63 -4.84 -10.82 -11.01
C THR A 63 -3.73 -11.68 -10.42
N LYS A 64 -2.75 -11.05 -9.75
CA LYS A 64 -1.62 -11.73 -9.11
C LYS A 64 -2.10 -12.74 -8.05
N TYR A 65 -2.97 -12.31 -7.12
CA TYR A 65 -3.47 -13.18 -6.06
C TYR A 65 -4.41 -14.27 -6.59
N GLY A 66 -5.19 -13.99 -7.63
CA GLY A 66 -6.03 -14.98 -8.31
C GLY A 66 -5.21 -16.09 -8.95
N ILE A 67 -4.12 -15.76 -9.64
CA ILE A 67 -3.19 -16.75 -10.19
C ILE A 67 -2.61 -17.63 -9.06
N VAL A 68 -2.12 -17.02 -7.98
CA VAL A 68 -1.58 -17.75 -6.82
C VAL A 68 -2.61 -18.70 -6.21
N ALA A 69 -3.87 -18.28 -6.11
CA ALA A 69 -4.94 -19.09 -5.54
C ALA A 69 -5.30 -20.32 -6.40
N ILE A 70 -5.18 -20.21 -7.73
CA ILE A 70 -5.59 -21.27 -8.66
C ILE A 70 -4.49 -22.32 -8.87
N VAL A 71 -3.20 -21.95 -8.75
CA VAL A 71 -2.07 -22.86 -8.99
C VAL A 71 -2.18 -24.20 -8.23
N PRO A 72 -2.47 -24.24 -6.92
CA PRO A 72 -2.61 -25.51 -6.19
C PRO A 72 -3.76 -26.38 -6.69
N ILE A 73 -4.86 -25.76 -7.12
CA ILE A 73 -6.01 -26.47 -7.68
C ILE A 73 -5.63 -27.12 -9.01
N LEU A 74 -4.91 -26.40 -9.88
CA LEU A 74 -4.43 -26.93 -11.15
C LEU A 74 -3.46 -28.10 -10.95
N ILE A 75 -2.53 -27.98 -9.99
CA ILE A 75 -1.60 -29.06 -9.65
C ILE A 75 -2.39 -30.29 -9.20
N MET A 76 -3.35 -30.15 -8.28
CA MET A 76 -4.14 -31.30 -7.81
C MET A 76 -5.02 -31.89 -8.91
N SER A 77 -5.58 -31.05 -9.80
CA SER A 77 -6.39 -31.48 -10.93
C SER A 77 -5.59 -32.28 -11.98
N ALA A 78 -4.27 -32.18 -11.99
CA ALA A 78 -3.42 -32.93 -12.93
C ALA A 78 -3.22 -34.40 -12.52
N PHE A 79 -3.61 -34.79 -11.30
CA PHE A 79 -3.46 -36.16 -10.80
C PHE A 79 -4.82 -36.85 -10.64
N PRO A 80 -4.90 -38.18 -10.88
CA PRO A 80 -6.10 -38.94 -10.59
C PRO A 80 -6.38 -38.96 -9.09
N GLU A 81 -7.65 -38.90 -8.70
CA GLU A 81 -8.08 -38.77 -7.29
C GLU A 81 -7.49 -39.85 -6.37
N GLN A 82 -7.25 -41.05 -6.92
CA GLN A 82 -6.69 -42.22 -6.24
C GLN A 82 -5.25 -41.98 -5.74
N MET A 83 -4.51 -41.10 -6.41
CA MET A 83 -3.13 -40.75 -6.08
C MET A 83 -3.04 -39.54 -5.14
N LEU A 84 -4.15 -38.84 -4.92
CA LEU A 84 -4.16 -37.67 -4.05
C LEU A 84 -4.40 -38.09 -2.60
N PRO A 85 -3.65 -37.52 -1.63
CA PRO A 85 -3.70 -37.93 -0.23
C PRO A 85 -5.07 -37.74 0.43
N TRP A 86 -5.96 -36.94 -0.16
CA TRP A 86 -7.31 -36.67 0.36
C TRP A 86 -8.44 -37.21 -0.53
N GLY A 87 -8.13 -38.01 -1.56
CA GLY A 87 -9.11 -38.61 -2.47
C GLY A 87 -10.10 -37.57 -3.04
N LYS A 88 -11.40 -37.84 -2.88
CA LYS A 88 -12.52 -36.95 -3.29
C LYS A 88 -12.52 -35.55 -2.64
N HIS A 89 -11.82 -35.36 -1.52
CA HIS A 89 -11.75 -34.07 -0.83
C HIS A 89 -10.57 -33.21 -1.28
N SER A 90 -9.67 -33.75 -2.11
CA SER A 90 -8.44 -33.09 -2.52
C SER A 90 -8.68 -31.75 -3.20
N LEU A 91 -9.72 -31.63 -4.03
CA LEU A 91 -10.05 -30.36 -4.69
C LEU A 91 -10.47 -29.26 -3.69
N TRP A 92 -11.25 -29.61 -2.66
CA TRP A 92 -11.63 -28.67 -1.60
C TRP A 92 -10.42 -28.25 -0.76
N VAL A 93 -9.53 -29.19 -0.47
CA VAL A 93 -8.26 -28.91 0.23
C VAL A 93 -7.38 -28.01 -0.62
N GLY A 94 -7.27 -28.26 -1.93
CA GLY A 94 -6.51 -27.43 -2.86
C GLY A 94 -7.06 -26.01 -2.98
N LEU A 95 -8.39 -25.85 -3.00
CA LEU A 95 -9.04 -24.54 -2.99
C LEU A 95 -8.73 -23.77 -1.70
N LEU A 96 -8.90 -24.41 -0.54
CA LEU A 96 -8.61 -23.79 0.75
C LEU A 96 -7.12 -23.44 0.89
N LEU A 97 -6.24 -24.32 0.43
CA LEU A 97 -4.80 -24.10 0.46
C LEU A 97 -4.39 -22.94 -0.47
N GLY A 98 -4.90 -22.91 -1.70
CA GLY A 98 -4.65 -21.80 -2.63
C GLY A 98 -5.15 -20.47 -2.11
N LEU A 99 -6.38 -20.43 -1.58
CA LEU A 99 -6.92 -19.22 -0.97
C LEU A 99 -6.09 -18.80 0.25
N GLY A 100 -5.72 -19.76 1.11
CA GLY A 100 -4.88 -19.52 2.27
C GLY A 100 -3.53 -18.91 1.90
N VAL A 101 -2.84 -19.47 0.90
CA VAL A 101 -1.56 -18.94 0.40
C VAL A 101 -1.73 -17.53 -0.16
N ALA A 102 -2.78 -17.27 -0.94
CA ALA A 102 -3.03 -15.93 -1.49
C ALA A 102 -3.27 -14.88 -0.39
N VAL A 103 -4.06 -15.22 0.64
CA VAL A 103 -4.31 -14.35 1.79
C VAL A 103 -3.02 -14.11 2.59
N LEU A 104 -2.27 -15.16 2.90
CA LEU A 104 -0.99 -15.05 3.60
C LEU A 104 -0.02 -14.15 2.84
N TRP A 105 0.07 -14.30 1.52
CA TRP A 105 0.91 -13.44 0.69
C TRP A 105 0.47 -11.98 0.74
N LYS A 106 -0.84 -11.71 0.69
CA LYS A 106 -1.36 -10.34 0.83
C LYS A 106 -1.03 -9.75 2.19
N CYS A 107 -1.18 -10.51 3.28
CA CYS A 107 -0.80 -10.08 4.61
C CYS A 107 0.69 -9.73 4.69
N ILE A 108 1.57 -10.59 4.16
CA ILE A 108 3.02 -10.35 4.12
C ILE A 108 3.34 -9.08 3.31
N SER A 109 2.72 -8.91 2.15
CA SER A 109 2.93 -7.73 1.28
C SER A 109 2.56 -6.44 2.03
N LEU A 110 1.40 -6.42 2.68
CA LEU A 110 0.95 -5.28 3.49
C LEU A 110 1.89 -5.00 4.67
N LEU A 111 2.41 -6.04 5.33
CA LEU A 111 3.38 -5.87 6.42
C LEU A 111 4.70 -5.28 5.93
N ILE A 112 5.17 -5.69 4.75
CA ILE A 112 6.39 -5.14 4.13
C ILE A 112 6.19 -3.65 3.82
N VAL A 113 5.08 -3.27 3.20
CA VAL A 113 4.76 -1.85 2.91
C VAL A 113 4.71 -1.04 4.20
N LYS A 114 3.98 -1.51 5.22
CA LYS A 114 3.91 -0.84 6.53
C LYS A 114 5.28 -0.70 7.18
N SER A 115 6.12 -1.73 7.12
CA SER A 115 7.48 -1.70 7.67
C SER A 115 8.35 -0.69 6.93
N ARG A 116 8.28 -0.64 5.60
CA ARG A 116 9.00 0.35 4.77
C ARG A 116 8.56 1.77 5.08
N LEU A 117 7.26 2.02 5.20
CA LEU A 117 6.72 3.33 5.58
C LEU A 117 7.15 3.72 7.00
N ALA A 118 7.08 2.81 7.96
CA ALA A 118 7.51 3.05 9.34
C ALA A 118 9.00 3.39 9.39
N ARG A 119 9.83 2.68 8.63
CA ARG A 119 11.27 2.96 8.52
C ARG A 119 11.54 4.31 7.88
N LEU A 120 10.88 4.64 6.76
CA LEU A 120 11.04 5.93 6.09
C LEU A 120 10.65 7.08 7.02
N ARG A 121 9.53 6.92 7.74
CA ARG A 121 9.04 7.88 8.73
C ARG A 121 10.00 8.04 9.92
N GLN A 122 10.60 6.95 10.39
CA GLN A 122 11.57 7.00 11.49
C GLN A 122 12.88 7.68 11.08
N GLN A 123 13.36 7.41 9.86
CA GLN A 123 14.57 8.03 9.31
C GLN A 123 14.37 9.53 9.07
N ASN A 124 13.16 9.92 8.68
CA ASN A 124 12.78 11.30 8.34
C ASN A 124 11.77 11.86 9.34
N ALA A 125 12.00 11.68 10.65
CA ALA A 125 11.02 12.01 11.69
C ALA A 125 10.57 13.48 11.67
N VAL A 126 11.49 14.40 11.37
CA VAL A 126 11.20 15.84 11.29
C VAL A 126 10.31 16.17 10.08
N LEU A 127 10.62 15.61 8.90
CA LEU A 127 9.83 15.75 7.68
C LEU A 127 8.42 15.15 7.85
N ALA A 128 8.35 13.97 8.44
CA ALA A 128 7.09 13.30 8.73
C ALA A 128 6.21 14.12 9.70
N ALA A 129 6.80 14.69 10.75
CA ALA A 129 6.08 15.52 11.71
C ALA A 129 5.52 16.80 11.05
N TYR A 130 6.28 17.41 10.13
CA TYR A 130 5.79 18.54 9.36
C TYR A 130 4.65 18.15 8.41
N ALA A 131 4.82 17.08 7.63
CA ALA A 131 3.80 16.58 6.73
C ALA A 131 2.49 16.22 7.49
N ASP A 132 2.59 15.66 8.69
CA ASP A 132 1.42 15.40 9.54
C ASP A 132 0.70 16.68 9.99
N LYS A 133 1.45 17.73 10.36
CA LYS A 133 0.87 19.04 10.73
C LYS A 133 0.12 19.65 9.55
N VAL A 134 0.70 19.61 8.35
CA VAL A 134 0.06 20.07 7.11
C VAL A 134 -1.18 19.24 6.80
N ALA A 135 -1.09 17.91 6.89
CA ALA A 135 -2.23 17.01 6.67
C ALA A 135 -3.37 17.26 7.66
N ALA A 136 -3.05 17.57 8.93
CA ALA A 136 -4.04 17.90 9.94
C ALA A 136 -4.74 19.24 9.66
N TYR A 137 -4.02 20.24 9.16
CA TYR A 137 -4.59 21.54 8.76
C TYR A 137 -5.60 21.40 7.62
N VAL A 138 -5.27 20.61 6.59
CA VAL A 138 -6.15 20.41 5.41
C VAL A 138 -7.41 19.61 5.75
N ARG A 139 -7.40 18.84 6.84
CA ARG A 139 -8.55 18.05 7.30
C ARG A 139 -9.50 18.82 8.22
N GLN A 140 -9.13 20.01 8.69
CA GLN A 140 -9.98 20.89 9.48
C GLN A 140 -10.92 21.69 8.56
#